data_AF-A0A6J2K0Z5-F1
#
_entry.id   AF-A0A6J2K0Z5-F1
#
_cell.length_a   1.000
_cell.length_b   1.000
_cell.length_c   1.000
_cell.angle_alpha   90.00
_cell.angle_beta   90.00
_cell.angle_gamma   90.00
#
_symmetry.space_group_name_H-M   'P 1'
#
loop_
_entity.id
_entity.type
_entity.pdbx_description
1 polymer ?
#
loop_
_entity_poly.entity_id
_entity_poly.type
_entity_poly.pdbx_seq_one_letter_code
_entity_poly.pdbx_strand_id
1 'polypeptide(L)'
;MKFLLFCAMCILVYGNSEDDFCEIDSIEQEDPCRREGGLCTVAEDCPSDIRASTGLCPKQQKDGIECCYGVSVKETRCRKHGGECFSKGYCSQSLIYEEASDCPEGNDCCILV
;
A
#
# COMPACT_ATOMS: atom_id res chain seq x y z
N MET A 1 2.38 30.44 20.65
CA MET A 1 3.27 29.33 21.03
C MET A 1 2.58 27.96 21.07
N LYS A 2 1.30 27.86 21.49
CA LYS A 2 0.54 26.59 21.50
C LYS A 2 0.07 26.10 20.12
N PHE A 3 -0.14 27.01 19.17
CA PHE A 3 -0.56 26.70 17.80
C PHE A 3 0.54 26.02 16.96
N LEU A 4 1.80 26.42 17.17
CA LEU A 4 2.97 25.81 16.50
C LEU A 4 3.21 24.36 16.95
N LEU A 5 2.93 24.06 18.22
CA LEU A 5 2.98 22.69 18.76
C LEU A 5 1.89 21.78 18.18
N PHE A 6 0.70 22.32 17.93
CA PHE A 6 -0.38 21.57 17.26
C PHE A 6 -0.07 21.29 15.80
N CYS A 7 0.45 22.28 15.05
CA CYS A 7 0.93 22.06 13.67
C CYS A 7 2.04 21.00 13.60
N ALA A 8 3.02 21.07 14.51
CA ALA A 8 4.12 20.10 14.54
C ALA A 8 3.65 18.68 14.89
N MET A 9 2.67 18.53 15.79
CA MET A 9 2.05 17.23 16.06
C MET A 9 1.21 16.73 14.88
N CYS A 10 0.51 17.59 14.15
CA CYS A 10 -0.20 17.16 12.94
C CYS A 10 0.79 16.65 11.88
N ILE A 11 1.93 17.30 11.68
CA ILE A 11 2.93 16.86 10.68
C ILE A 11 3.61 15.54 11.11
N LEU A 12 3.77 15.28 12.41
CA LEU A 12 4.36 14.03 12.91
C LEU A 12 3.37 12.86 12.98
N VAL A 13 2.06 13.14 13.04
CA VAL A 13 1.00 12.12 13.13
C VAL A 13 0.43 11.79 11.75
N TYR A 14 0.42 12.76 10.84
CA TYR A 14 0.06 12.57 9.44
C TYR A 14 1.35 12.52 8.62
N GLY A 15 1.97 11.35 8.52
CA GLY A 15 2.81 11.08 7.35
C GLY A 15 1.97 11.42 6.12
N ASN A 16 2.48 12.28 5.22
CA ASN A 16 1.69 12.61 4.05
C ASN A 16 1.57 11.34 3.23
N SER A 17 0.37 10.78 3.13
CA SER A 17 0.06 9.62 2.31
C SER A 17 0.55 9.79 0.87
N GLU A 18 0.64 11.02 0.37
CA GLU A 18 1.23 11.33 -0.93
C GLU A 18 2.72 10.97 -1.02
N ASP A 19 3.49 11.22 0.04
CA ASP A 19 4.91 10.87 0.12
C ASP A 19 5.07 9.34 0.16
N ASP A 20 4.26 8.65 0.96
CA ASP A 20 4.24 7.17 1.03
C ASP A 20 3.92 6.55 -0.33
N PHE A 21 2.91 7.07 -1.05
CA PHE A 21 2.56 6.57 -2.39
C PHE A 21 3.67 6.80 -3.41
N CYS A 22 4.36 7.94 -3.35
CA CYS A 22 5.50 8.22 -4.25
C CYS A 22 6.66 7.25 -3.99
N GLU A 23 6.95 6.95 -2.72
CA GLU A 23 7.95 5.95 -2.36
C GLU A 23 7.57 4.58 -2.91
N ILE A 24 6.36 4.09 -2.63
CA ILE A 24 5.86 2.79 -3.09
C ILE A 24 5.88 2.70 -4.63
N ASP A 25 5.43 3.75 -5.33
CA ASP A 25 5.39 3.79 -6.80
C ASP A 25 6.77 3.81 -7.45
N SER A 26 7.81 4.22 -6.71
CA SER A 26 9.20 4.25 -7.19
C SER A 26 9.91 2.90 -7.15
N ILE A 27 9.29 1.88 -6.52
CA ILE A 27 9.89 0.56 -6.33
C ILE A 27 9.84 -0.26 -7.63
N GLU A 28 11.01 -0.72 -8.09
CA GLU A 28 11.12 -1.61 -9.24
C GLU A 28 10.64 -3.02 -8.85
N GLN A 29 9.70 -3.56 -9.63
CA GLN A 29 9.21 -4.92 -9.42
C GLN A 29 10.18 -5.91 -10.06
N GLU A 30 10.98 -6.58 -9.23
CA GLU A 30 12.05 -7.46 -9.69
C GLU A 30 11.58 -8.88 -10.03
N ASP A 31 12.17 -9.47 -11.07
CA ASP A 31 11.84 -10.80 -11.58
C ASP A 31 11.90 -11.95 -10.56
N PRO A 32 12.90 -12.03 -9.65
CA PRO A 32 12.95 -13.10 -8.65
C PRO A 32 11.71 -13.09 -7.74
N CYS A 33 11.29 -11.92 -7.26
CA CYS A 33 10.08 -11.77 -6.45
C CYS A 33 8.80 -12.07 -7.26
N ARG A 34 8.70 -11.53 -8.49
CA ARG A 34 7.54 -11.76 -9.36
C ARG A 34 7.30 -13.23 -9.70
N ARG A 35 8.37 -14.02 -9.85
CA ARG A 35 8.27 -15.47 -10.14
C ARG A 35 7.73 -16.28 -8.95
N GLU A 36 7.90 -15.78 -7.75
CA GLU A 36 7.31 -16.33 -6.52
C GLU A 36 5.87 -15.85 -6.31
N GLY A 37 5.34 -15.00 -7.20
CA GLY A 37 4.01 -14.40 -7.06
C GLY A 37 3.96 -13.23 -6.07
N GLY A 38 5.11 -12.70 -5.65
CA GLY A 38 5.20 -11.54 -4.78
C GLY A 38 5.41 -10.22 -5.53
N LEU A 39 5.48 -9.16 -4.75
CA LEU A 39 5.83 -7.80 -5.16
C LEU A 39 6.91 -7.21 -4.25
N CYS A 40 7.79 -6.41 -4.83
CA CYS A 40 8.79 -5.66 -4.09
C CYS A 40 8.12 -4.47 -3.39
N THR A 41 8.31 -4.36 -2.08
CA THR A 41 7.73 -3.30 -1.25
C THR A 41 8.67 -2.94 -0.10
N VAL A 42 8.36 -1.88 0.66
CA VAL A 42 9.12 -1.49 1.84
C VAL A 42 9.01 -2.61 2.89
N ALA A 43 10.14 -3.13 3.37
CA ALA A 43 10.18 -4.33 4.21
C ALA A 43 9.42 -4.16 5.53
N GLU A 44 9.41 -2.94 6.10
CA GLU A 44 8.66 -2.61 7.32
C GLU A 44 7.14 -2.59 7.09
N ASP A 45 6.69 -2.32 5.87
CA ASP A 45 5.28 -2.29 5.50
C ASP A 45 4.71 -3.66 5.14
N CYS A 46 5.55 -4.69 5.09
CA CYS A 46 5.12 -6.06 4.81
C CYS A 46 4.84 -6.81 6.12
N PRO A 47 3.58 -7.26 6.37
CA PRO A 47 3.26 -8.09 7.52
C PRO A 47 4.11 -9.37 7.57
N SER A 48 4.50 -9.78 8.78
CA SER A 48 5.45 -10.89 8.96
C SER A 48 4.97 -12.24 8.45
N ASP A 49 3.65 -12.43 8.41
CA ASP A 49 2.97 -13.65 7.95
C ASP A 49 2.94 -13.79 6.42
N ILE A 50 3.12 -12.69 5.68
CA ILE A 50 3.12 -12.69 4.20
C ILE A 50 4.46 -12.25 3.60
N ARG A 51 5.50 -12.11 4.42
CA ARG A 51 6.85 -11.81 3.96
C ARG A 51 7.45 -13.02 3.25
N ALA A 52 7.96 -12.81 2.04
CA ALA A 52 8.59 -13.87 1.26
C ALA A 52 10.01 -14.20 1.79
N SER A 53 10.67 -15.13 1.13
CA SER A 53 12.10 -15.37 1.36
C SER A 53 12.92 -14.11 1.08
N THR A 54 13.92 -13.84 1.92
CA THR A 54 14.75 -12.63 1.81
C THR A 54 15.62 -12.63 0.56
N GLY A 55 15.88 -11.46 -0.02
CA GLY A 55 16.81 -11.26 -1.13
C GLY A 55 16.19 -11.45 -2.51
N LEU A 56 14.86 -11.38 -2.61
CA LEU A 56 14.14 -11.51 -3.88
C LEU A 56 13.97 -10.16 -4.61
N CYS A 57 14.32 -9.05 -3.95
CA CYS A 57 14.47 -7.71 -4.55
C CYS A 57 15.93 -7.20 -4.41
N PRO A 58 16.92 -7.89 -5.01
CA PRO A 58 18.34 -7.67 -4.73
C PRO A 58 18.88 -6.30 -5.16
N LYS A 59 18.30 -5.62 -6.14
CA LYS A 59 18.81 -4.31 -6.58
C LYS A 59 18.53 -3.21 -5.55
N GLN A 60 17.43 -3.36 -4.81
CA GLN A 60 16.91 -2.34 -3.88
C GLN A 60 16.93 -2.81 -2.42
N GLN A 61 17.49 -3.98 -2.12
CA GLN A 61 17.54 -4.50 -0.75
C GLN A 61 18.27 -3.58 0.23
N LYS A 62 19.31 -2.89 -0.24
CA LYS A 62 20.05 -1.88 0.54
C LYS A 62 19.19 -0.67 0.94
N ASP A 63 18.09 -0.45 0.22
CA ASP A 63 17.15 0.66 0.42
C ASP A 63 15.95 0.22 1.28
N GLY A 64 16.04 -0.96 1.92
CA GLY A 64 14.98 -1.49 2.79
C GLY A 64 13.82 -2.14 2.03
N ILE A 65 13.98 -2.42 0.74
CA ILE A 65 12.97 -3.10 -0.08
C ILE A 65 13.12 -4.61 0.01
N GLU A 66 12.01 -5.32 0.16
CA GLU A 66 11.98 -6.78 0.18
C GLU A 66 10.73 -7.32 -0.53
N CYS A 67 10.75 -8.60 -0.88
CA CYS A 67 9.62 -9.27 -1.49
C CYS A 67 8.51 -9.61 -0.48
N CYS A 68 7.27 -9.27 -0.84
CA CYS A 68 6.08 -9.51 -0.04
C CYS A 68 5.00 -10.18 -0.90
N TYR A 69 4.18 -11.07 -0.32
CA TYR A 69 3.05 -11.69 -1.03
C TYR A 69 1.78 -10.82 -1.04
N GLY A 70 1.83 -9.64 -0.42
CA GLY A 70 0.77 -8.64 -0.46
C GLY A 70 1.35 -7.24 -0.66
N VAL A 71 0.46 -6.27 -0.87
CA VAL A 71 0.84 -4.86 -1.00
C VAL A 71 1.28 -4.28 0.34
N SER A 72 2.01 -3.16 0.31
CA SER A 72 2.37 -2.41 1.52
C SER A 72 1.11 -2.05 2.31
N VAL A 73 1.16 -2.14 3.65
CA VAL A 73 0.07 -1.68 4.52
C VAL A 73 -0.24 -0.19 4.41
N LYS A 74 0.67 0.60 3.85
CA LYS A 74 0.45 2.03 3.56
C LYS A 74 -0.25 2.26 2.21
N GLU A 75 -0.27 1.26 1.33
CA GLU A 75 -1.02 1.35 0.08
C GLU A 75 -2.52 1.29 0.37
N THR A 76 -3.22 2.39 0.13
CA THR A 76 -4.67 2.50 0.36
C THR A 76 -5.44 2.78 -0.93
N ARG A 77 -4.78 2.84 -2.09
CA ARG A 77 -5.47 3.09 -3.36
C ARG A 77 -6.10 1.80 -3.87
N CYS A 78 -7.41 1.84 -4.12
CA CYS A 78 -8.23 0.73 -4.58
C CYS A 78 -7.61 0.00 -5.77
N ARG A 79 -7.13 0.75 -6.77
CA ARG A 79 -6.55 0.19 -8.00
C ARG A 79 -5.27 -0.60 -7.76
N LYS A 80 -4.51 -0.25 -6.72
CA LYS A 80 -3.26 -0.93 -6.36
C LYS A 80 -3.50 -2.23 -5.61
N HIS A 81 -4.69 -2.38 -5.02
CA HIS A 81 -5.21 -3.64 -4.48
C HIS A 81 -5.91 -4.52 -5.54
N GLY A 82 -5.90 -4.11 -6.82
CA GLY A 82 -6.60 -4.84 -7.89
C GLY A 82 -8.11 -4.61 -7.92
N GLY A 83 -8.60 -3.54 -7.27
CA GLY A 83 -10.01 -3.17 -7.28
C GLY A 83 -10.37 -2.06 -8.27
N GLU A 84 -11.66 -1.78 -8.36
CA GLU A 84 -12.21 -0.59 -9.02
C GLU A 84 -13.33 0.02 -8.17
N CYS A 85 -13.49 1.34 -8.25
CA CYS A 85 -14.51 2.06 -7.50
C CYS A 85 -15.87 1.96 -8.20
N PHE A 86 -16.85 1.35 -7.54
CA PHE A 86 -18.24 1.27 -8.01
C PHE A 86 -19.18 1.98 -7.04
N SER A 87 -20.39 2.32 -7.50
CA SER A 87 -21.42 2.86 -6.61
C SER A 87 -21.71 1.91 -5.45
N LYS A 88 -21.96 2.47 -4.27
CA LYS A 88 -22.27 1.73 -3.05
C LYS A 88 -23.29 0.61 -3.28
N GLY A 89 -22.97 -0.58 -2.79
CA GLY A 89 -23.82 -1.77 -2.93
C GLY A 89 -23.70 -2.52 -4.27
N TYR A 90 -22.76 -2.13 -5.14
CA TYR A 90 -22.48 -2.87 -6.38
C TYR A 90 -21.90 -4.28 -6.12
N CYS A 91 -20.94 -4.39 -5.21
CA CYS A 91 -20.32 -5.66 -4.83
C CYS A 91 -20.78 -6.15 -3.46
N SER A 92 -20.62 -7.45 -3.21
CA SER A 92 -20.88 -8.06 -1.90
C SER A 92 -19.92 -7.49 -0.86
N GLN A 93 -20.37 -7.39 0.39
CA GLN A 93 -19.56 -6.88 1.52
C GLN A 93 -18.19 -7.57 1.66
N SER A 94 -18.08 -8.86 1.33
CA SER A 94 -16.81 -9.60 1.37
C SER A 94 -15.78 -9.18 0.31
N LEU A 95 -16.15 -8.35 -0.66
CA LEU A 95 -15.28 -7.84 -1.72
C LEU A 95 -14.97 -6.34 -1.53
N ILE A 96 -15.51 -5.72 -0.48
CA ILE A 96 -15.29 -4.29 -0.22
C ILE A 96 -13.96 -4.12 0.52
N TYR A 97 -13.10 -3.27 -0.02
CA TYR A 97 -11.94 -2.75 0.68
C TYR A 97 -12.28 -1.39 1.29
N GLU A 98 -12.39 -1.34 2.62
CA GLU A 98 -12.93 -0.18 3.34
C GLU A 98 -11.90 0.95 3.49
N GLU A 99 -10.62 0.60 3.48
CA GLU A 99 -9.51 1.53 3.65
C GLU A 99 -9.15 2.28 2.36
N ALA A 100 -9.96 2.15 1.30
CA ALA A 100 -9.73 2.80 0.01
C ALA A 100 -9.71 4.33 0.10
N SER A 101 -8.60 4.96 -0.30
CA SER A 101 -8.40 6.42 -0.23
C SER A 101 -8.67 7.17 -1.54
N ASP A 102 -8.81 6.44 -2.66
CA ASP A 102 -8.96 7.00 -4.01
C ASP A 102 -10.37 6.87 -4.61
N CYS A 103 -11.32 6.29 -3.89
CA CYS A 103 -12.71 6.23 -4.35
C CYS A 103 -13.48 7.53 -4.05
N PRO A 104 -14.27 8.04 -5.01
CA PRO A 104 -15.09 9.23 -4.78
C PRO A 104 -16.21 8.94 -3.79
N GLU A 105 -16.75 10.00 -3.19
CA GLU A 105 -17.87 9.88 -2.26
C GLU A 105 -19.07 9.16 -2.91
N GLY A 106 -19.64 8.19 -2.19
CA GLY A 106 -20.76 7.37 -2.68
C GLY A 106 -20.35 6.09 -3.42
N ASN A 107 -19.04 5.86 -3.59
CA ASN A 107 -18.50 4.62 -4.14
C ASN A 107 -17.79 3.76 -3.09
N ASP A 108 -17.80 2.45 -3.29
CA ASP A 108 -17.02 1.45 -2.58
C ASP A 108 -15.90 0.94 -3.49
N CYS A 109 -14.73 0.63 -2.93
CA CYS A 109 -13.71 -0.12 -3.64
C CYS A 109 -14.09 -1.60 -3.68
N CYS A 110 -14.33 -2.14 -4.86
CA CYS A 110 -14.62 -3.56 -5.05
C CYS A 110 -13.38 -4.27 -5.59
N ILE A 111 -12.85 -5.25 -4.83
CA ILE A 111 -11.73 -6.08 -5.27
C ILE A 111 -12.19 -7.01 -6.40
N LEU A 112 -11.42 -7.05 -7.48
CA LEU A 112 -11.69 -7.88 -8.66
C LEU A 112 -10.85 -9.15 -8.55
N VAL A 113 -11.50 -10.27 -8.26
CA VAL A 113 -10.91 -11.62 -8.19
C VAL A 113 -11.32 -12.49 -9.36
#